data_AF-A0A6C1SSF6-F1
#
_entry.id   AF-A0A6C1SSF6-F1
#
_cell.length_a   1.000
_cell.length_b   1.000
_cell.length_c   1.000
_cell.angle_alpha   90.00
_cell.angle_beta   90.00
_cell.angle_gamma   90.00
#
_symmetry.space_group_name_H-M   'P 1'
#
loop_
_entity.id
_entity.type
_entity.pdbx_description
1 polymer ?
#
loop_
_entity_poly.entity_id
_entity_poly.type
_entity_poly.pdbx_seq_one_letter_code
_entity_poly.pdbx_strand_id
1 'polypeptide(L)'
;MSALGKRSTSLSLISIYEISKILTASLNLEGTLRAVLNLLSSYMEMRRGVVAILDEDDALNVVAAAGLTPSEVSRGVANLPEEVAARILSGQMPYVIENVAEEPLLADYVRVPDLLEDETISFIAVPIKTYGKPFGALAIARVWTDANAVNFGEDVRFLTMVANLIAQTVKLHQKRTPSAELARAAGTLPGAAPLAPGGKTLALDNVIGVSRAMQQVFAQVHLVAPTRSTVVLRGESGTGKEVIARALHNLSPRSAGPFIKVNCSALPDTLLESELFGHEKGAFTGATQDRKGRFELADGGTLFLDEIGDVSPAFQAKLLRVLQEREFERVGGTKTLKVDVRVICATNRNLEEAVAKGEFRADLYYRINVVPVFIPALRERPDDIPLLAEHFLNAFNRENDRNLRFAADALKVVSGCNFPGNVRELENCIYRVATLTRGDLIQDLHLPCQTSFCHCATLLPQVAYGPATAEDPRRNLAGVGPAADWQEVDDLGDLEALPQRERLLRVMEKAGWVQAKAARLLGITPRQVGYALRKYNIEIKRL
;
A
#
# COMPACT_ATOMS: atom_id res chain seq x y z
N MET A 1 -46.43 13.62 0.83
CA MET A 1 -45.14 12.90 0.83
C MET A 1 -44.16 13.68 -0.03
N SER A 2 -43.38 14.57 0.61
CA SER A 2 -42.73 15.71 -0.01
C SER A 2 -41.43 15.36 -0.75
N ALA A 3 -41.08 16.20 -1.74
CA ALA A 3 -39.90 16.07 -2.59
C ALA A 3 -38.54 16.04 -1.83
N LEU A 4 -38.51 16.40 -0.54
CA LEU A 4 -37.36 16.26 0.35
C LEU A 4 -37.02 14.80 0.65
N GLY A 5 -38.02 13.94 0.85
CA GLY A 5 -37.80 12.50 1.09
C GLY A 5 -37.18 11.80 -0.12
N LYS A 6 -37.56 12.20 -1.35
CA LYS A 6 -37.01 11.62 -2.58
C LYS A 6 -35.52 11.94 -2.81
N ARG A 7 -35.03 13.09 -2.34
CA ARG A 7 -33.59 13.46 -2.44
C ARG A 7 -32.72 12.67 -1.44
N SER A 8 -33.22 12.42 -0.22
CA SER A 8 -32.55 11.59 0.80
C SER A 8 -32.33 10.15 0.33
N THR A 9 -33.35 9.54 -0.30
CA THR A 9 -33.26 8.14 -0.77
C THR A 9 -32.29 7.97 -1.94
N SER A 10 -32.18 8.95 -2.85
CA SER A 10 -31.20 8.89 -3.95
C SER A 10 -29.75 9.02 -3.45
N LEU A 11 -29.51 9.85 -2.45
CA LEU A 11 -28.16 10.04 -1.90
C LEU A 11 -27.70 8.83 -1.09
N SER A 12 -28.59 8.22 -0.29
CA SER A 12 -28.27 6.98 0.44
C SER A 12 -27.86 5.84 -0.51
N LEU A 13 -28.56 5.66 -1.64
CA LEU A 13 -28.20 4.66 -2.66
C LEU A 13 -26.83 4.91 -3.30
N ILE A 14 -26.51 6.17 -3.61
CA ILE A 14 -25.20 6.56 -4.15
C ILE A 14 -24.11 6.31 -3.10
N SER A 15 -24.35 6.69 -1.84
CA SER A 15 -23.41 6.45 -0.74
C SER A 15 -23.16 4.96 -0.51
N ILE A 16 -24.18 4.10 -0.57
CA ILE A 16 -24.01 2.64 -0.46
C ILE A 16 -23.18 2.10 -1.63
N TYR A 17 -23.41 2.59 -2.84
CA TYR A 17 -22.64 2.19 -4.01
C TYR A 17 -21.15 2.55 -3.86
N GLU A 18 -20.84 3.77 -3.41
CA GLU A 18 -19.45 4.17 -3.14
C GLU A 18 -18.82 3.39 -1.97
N ILE A 19 -19.57 3.15 -0.89
CA ILE A 19 -19.14 2.27 0.21
C ILE A 19 -18.82 0.87 -0.31
N SER A 20 -19.65 0.31 -1.22
CA SER A 20 -19.42 -1.01 -1.78
C SER A 20 -18.14 -1.10 -2.63
N LYS A 21 -17.78 -0.03 -3.35
CA LYS A 21 -16.50 0.05 -4.08
C LYS A 21 -15.32 0.07 -3.11
N ILE A 22 -15.40 0.87 -2.05
CA ILE A 22 -14.35 0.95 -1.02
C ILE A 22 -14.15 -0.42 -0.37
N LEU A 23 -15.24 -1.07 0.02
CA LEU A 23 -15.23 -2.39 0.67
C LEU A 23 -14.69 -3.53 -0.22
N THR A 24 -14.63 -3.34 -1.54
CA THR A 24 -14.15 -4.35 -2.50
C THR A 24 -12.75 -4.05 -3.06
N ALA A 25 -12.19 -2.87 -2.80
CA ALA A 25 -10.96 -2.42 -3.44
C ALA A 25 -9.65 -2.88 -2.77
N SER A 26 -9.66 -3.23 -1.47
CA SER A 26 -8.42 -3.44 -0.69
C SER A 26 -8.51 -4.61 0.28
N LEU A 27 -7.36 -5.27 0.49
CA LEU A 27 -7.19 -6.35 1.46
C LEU A 27 -6.86 -5.86 2.89
N ASN A 28 -6.71 -4.55 3.09
CA ASN A 28 -6.48 -3.97 4.41
C ASN A 28 -7.83 -3.62 5.08
N LEU A 29 -8.32 -4.51 5.95
CA LEU A 29 -9.61 -4.33 6.61
C LEU A 29 -9.70 -3.02 7.41
N GLU A 30 -8.68 -2.68 8.21
CA GLU A 30 -8.67 -1.44 9.01
C GLU A 30 -8.71 -0.19 8.11
N GLY A 31 -7.84 -0.15 7.08
CA GLY A 31 -7.80 0.98 6.15
C GLY A 31 -9.11 1.15 5.38
N THR A 32 -9.69 0.04 4.93
CA THR A 32 -10.97 0.01 4.22
C THR A 32 -12.13 0.48 5.10
N LEU A 33 -12.22 0.00 6.34
CA LEU A 33 -13.27 0.42 7.28
C LEU A 33 -13.13 1.89 7.68
N ARG A 34 -11.91 2.40 7.83
CA ARG A 34 -11.66 3.83 8.07
C ARG A 34 -12.12 4.69 6.88
N ALA A 35 -11.88 4.25 5.65
CA ALA A 35 -12.38 4.94 4.46
C ALA A 35 -13.91 4.96 4.39
N VAL A 36 -14.59 3.86 4.78
CA VAL A 36 -16.05 3.83 4.90
C VAL A 36 -16.54 4.82 5.95
N LEU A 37 -15.92 4.88 7.12
CA LEU A 37 -16.26 5.86 8.16
C LEU A 37 -16.08 7.30 7.69
N ASN A 38 -15.01 7.61 6.95
CA ASN A 38 -14.79 8.95 6.39
C ASN A 38 -15.86 9.34 5.34
N LEU A 39 -16.35 8.37 4.57
CA LEU A 39 -17.46 8.61 3.64
C LEU A 39 -18.78 8.84 4.39
N LEU A 40 -19.02 8.08 5.46
CA LEU A 40 -20.17 8.27 6.35
C LEU A 40 -20.15 9.65 7.03
N SER A 41 -18.98 10.18 7.41
CA SER A 41 -18.89 11.51 8.04
C SER A 41 -19.33 12.63 7.11
N SER A 42 -19.09 12.48 5.81
CA SER A 42 -19.56 13.44 4.82
C SER A 42 -21.06 13.36 4.56
N TYR A 43 -21.70 12.20 4.78
CA TYR A 43 -23.12 11.98 4.46
C TYR A 43 -24.05 12.22 5.65
N MET A 44 -23.64 11.79 6.84
CA MET A 44 -24.45 11.80 8.06
C MET A 44 -24.15 13.02 8.94
N GLU A 45 -23.25 13.92 8.53
CA GLU A 45 -22.73 15.02 9.37
C GLU A 45 -22.27 14.53 10.75
N MET A 46 -21.75 13.30 10.80
CA MET A 46 -21.29 12.70 12.06
C MET A 46 -19.93 13.29 12.44
N ARG A 47 -19.79 13.66 13.72
CA ARG A 47 -18.49 14.09 14.28
C ARG A 47 -17.64 12.90 14.68
N ARG A 48 -18.25 11.76 14.97
CA ARG A 48 -17.54 10.55 15.41
C ARG A 48 -18.16 9.31 14.80
N GLY A 49 -17.31 8.38 14.37
CA GLY A 49 -17.71 7.04 13.93
C GLY A 49 -16.72 5.99 14.39
N VAL A 50 -17.22 4.84 14.83
CA VAL A 50 -16.42 3.72 15.33
C VAL A 50 -16.97 2.42 14.78
N VAL A 51 -16.08 1.57 14.26
CA VAL A 51 -16.35 0.17 13.94
C VAL A 51 -15.57 -0.70 14.92
N ALA A 52 -16.30 -1.49 15.70
CA ALA A 52 -15.71 -2.43 16.65
C ALA A 52 -16.16 -3.86 16.33
N ILE A 53 -15.25 -4.81 16.45
CA ILE A 53 -15.44 -6.22 16.06
C ILE A 53 -14.99 -7.10 17.24
N LEU A 54 -15.71 -8.18 17.50
CA LEU A 54 -15.35 -9.18 18.49
C LEU A 54 -14.11 -9.95 18.03
N ASP A 55 -13.16 -10.09 18.94
CA ASP A 55 -12.00 -10.97 18.78
C ASP A 55 -12.31 -12.41 19.23
N GLU A 56 -11.33 -13.31 19.14
CA GLU A 56 -11.46 -14.71 19.56
C GLU A 56 -11.80 -14.89 21.06
N ASP A 57 -11.47 -13.90 21.90
CA ASP A 57 -11.74 -13.87 23.34
C ASP A 57 -13.09 -13.21 23.71
N ASP A 58 -14.01 -13.02 22.75
CA ASP A 58 -15.28 -12.28 22.91
C ASP A 58 -15.11 -10.81 23.39
N ALA A 59 -13.89 -10.27 23.27
CA ALA A 59 -13.60 -8.87 23.57
C ALA A 59 -13.87 -7.97 22.35
N LEU A 60 -14.55 -6.84 22.57
CA LEU A 60 -14.91 -5.90 21.51
C LEU A 60 -13.76 -4.93 21.23
N ASN A 61 -13.05 -5.16 20.12
CA ASN A 61 -11.89 -4.37 19.71
C ASN A 61 -12.26 -3.34 18.65
N VAL A 62 -11.79 -2.11 18.81
CA VAL A 62 -11.98 -1.03 17.82
C VAL A 62 -11.07 -1.27 16.62
N VAL A 63 -11.66 -1.55 15.47
CA VAL A 63 -10.93 -1.84 14.23
C VAL A 63 -10.76 -0.58 13.38
N ALA A 64 -11.72 0.35 13.44
CA ALA A 64 -11.60 1.63 12.77
C ALA A 64 -12.34 2.73 13.54
N ALA A 65 -11.81 3.94 13.47
CA ALA A 65 -12.44 5.13 14.02
C ALA A 65 -12.24 6.35 13.09
N ALA A 66 -13.21 7.25 13.10
CA ALA A 66 -13.18 8.55 12.43
C ALA A 66 -13.64 9.65 13.38
N GLY A 67 -13.08 10.84 13.25
CA GLY A 67 -13.33 11.96 14.15
C GLY A 67 -12.54 11.91 15.48
N LEU A 68 -11.48 11.11 15.53
CA LEU A 68 -10.57 11.00 16.67
C LEU A 68 -9.12 11.08 16.20
N THR A 69 -8.25 11.65 17.05
CA THR A 69 -6.81 11.62 16.82
C THR A 69 -6.24 10.22 17.09
N PRO A 70 -5.13 9.84 16.45
CA PRO A 70 -4.46 8.56 16.73
C PRO A 70 -4.13 8.36 18.22
N SER A 71 -3.76 9.44 18.93
CA SER A 71 -3.47 9.43 20.37
C SER A 71 -4.70 9.14 21.25
N GLU A 72 -5.89 9.56 20.83
CA GLU A 72 -7.15 9.23 21.54
C GLU A 72 -7.56 7.78 21.32
N VAL A 73 -7.35 7.25 20.12
CA VAL A 73 -7.62 5.84 19.81
C VAL A 73 -6.70 4.94 20.64
N SER A 74 -5.40 5.24 20.72
CA SER A 74 -4.44 4.47 21.54
C SER A 74 -4.72 4.53 23.05
N ARG A 75 -5.38 5.59 23.53
CA ARG A 75 -5.81 5.72 24.94
C ARG A 75 -7.13 5.01 25.25
N GLY A 76 -7.71 4.30 24.28
CA GLY A 76 -8.97 3.57 24.46
C GLY A 76 -10.22 4.45 24.45
N VAL A 77 -10.10 5.74 24.07
CA VAL A 77 -11.25 6.68 24.06
C VAL A 77 -12.30 6.25 23.03
N ALA A 78 -11.91 5.48 22.02
CA ALA A 78 -12.80 4.93 20.99
C ALA A 78 -13.60 3.69 21.45
N ASN A 79 -13.30 3.13 22.63
CA ASN A 79 -13.96 1.92 23.11
C ASN A 79 -15.38 2.22 23.57
N LEU A 80 -16.34 1.49 23.01
CA LEU A 80 -17.73 1.59 23.43
C LEU A 80 -17.86 1.22 24.92
N PRO A 81 -18.68 1.93 25.71
CA PRO A 81 -18.98 1.54 27.08
C PRO A 81 -19.51 0.10 27.13
N GLU A 82 -19.03 -0.70 28.09
CA GLU A 82 -19.33 -2.14 28.17
C GLU A 82 -20.84 -2.43 28.19
N GLU A 83 -21.60 -1.62 28.92
CA GLU A 83 -23.06 -1.76 29.01
C GLU A 83 -23.76 -1.50 27.67
N VAL A 84 -23.29 -0.50 26.91
CA VAL A 84 -23.82 -0.16 25.58
C VAL A 84 -23.47 -1.25 24.58
N ALA A 85 -22.22 -1.73 24.60
CA ALA A 85 -21.75 -2.85 23.78
C ALA A 85 -22.57 -4.12 24.06
N ALA A 86 -22.79 -4.46 25.34
CA ALA A 86 -23.57 -5.61 25.76
C ALA A 86 -25.03 -5.56 25.26
N ARG A 87 -25.66 -4.37 25.30
CA ARG A 87 -27.03 -4.16 24.79
C ARG A 87 -27.11 -4.39 23.28
N ILE A 88 -26.14 -3.92 22.50
CA ILE A 88 -26.11 -4.07 21.03
C ILE A 88 -25.87 -5.53 20.65
N LEU A 89 -24.89 -6.18 21.26
CA LEU A 89 -24.48 -7.54 20.91
C LEU A 89 -25.49 -8.59 21.39
N SER A 90 -25.97 -8.48 22.64
CA SER A 90 -26.94 -9.42 23.21
C SER A 90 -28.35 -9.17 22.69
N GLY A 91 -28.75 -7.90 22.58
CA GLY A 91 -30.08 -7.51 22.12
C GLY A 91 -30.27 -7.64 20.61
N GLN A 92 -29.19 -7.65 19.82
CA GLN A 92 -29.20 -7.68 18.35
C GLN A 92 -30.02 -6.57 17.67
N MET A 93 -30.33 -5.52 18.42
CA MET A 93 -31.14 -4.37 18.02
C MET A 93 -30.27 -3.12 17.97
N PRO A 94 -30.56 -2.17 17.07
CA PRO A 94 -29.97 -0.84 17.11
C PRO A 94 -30.17 -0.17 18.47
N TYR A 95 -29.14 0.51 18.96
CA TYR A 95 -29.18 1.38 20.13
C TYR A 95 -29.22 2.82 19.65
N VAL A 96 -30.27 3.55 19.97
CA VAL A 96 -30.51 4.93 19.49
C VAL A 96 -30.80 5.80 20.70
N ILE A 97 -30.03 6.88 20.83
CA ILE A 97 -30.25 7.93 21.83
C ILE A 97 -30.33 9.25 21.06
N GLU A 98 -31.48 9.92 21.16
CA GLU A 98 -31.73 11.16 20.43
C GLU A 98 -30.90 12.33 21.00
N ASN A 99 -30.76 12.37 22.33
CA ASN A 99 -29.98 13.34 23.06
C ASN A 99 -29.04 12.65 24.06
N VAL A 100 -27.73 12.68 23.76
CA VAL A 100 -26.71 12.04 24.61
C VAL A 100 -26.62 12.68 26.00
N ALA A 101 -27.03 13.94 26.17
CA ALA A 101 -27.07 14.58 27.49
C ALA A 101 -28.03 13.89 28.47
N GLU A 102 -29.01 13.13 27.96
CA GLU A 102 -29.99 12.40 28.76
C GLU A 102 -29.53 10.98 29.12
N GLU A 103 -28.40 10.51 28.56
CA GLU A 103 -27.86 9.17 28.79
C GLU A 103 -26.52 9.24 29.54
N PRO A 104 -26.50 8.97 30.86
CA PRO A 104 -25.28 9.05 31.68
C PRO A 104 -24.15 8.16 31.18
N LEU A 105 -24.48 7.01 30.58
CA LEU A 105 -23.52 6.03 30.07
C LEU A 105 -22.71 6.53 28.86
N LEU A 106 -23.19 7.57 28.17
CA LEU A 106 -22.58 8.10 26.95
C LEU A 106 -22.00 9.50 27.11
N ALA A 107 -22.27 10.18 28.24
CA ALA A 107 -21.87 11.56 28.49
C ALA A 107 -20.34 11.78 28.36
N ASP A 108 -19.54 10.89 28.97
CA ASP A 108 -18.08 10.95 28.88
C ASP A 108 -17.54 10.41 27.55
N TYR A 109 -18.28 9.47 26.93
CA TYR A 109 -17.87 8.84 25.68
C TYR A 109 -18.01 9.77 24.48
N VAL A 110 -19.07 10.58 24.41
CA VAL A 110 -19.36 11.42 23.24
C VAL A 110 -18.88 12.86 23.42
N ARG A 111 -18.24 13.20 24.54
CA ARG A 111 -17.87 14.58 24.90
C ARG A 111 -17.17 15.34 23.76
N VAL A 112 -17.80 16.41 23.28
CA VAL A 112 -17.30 17.25 22.18
C VAL A 112 -16.87 18.61 22.75
N PRO A 113 -15.61 19.05 22.55
CA PRO A 113 -15.21 20.44 22.74
C PRO A 113 -15.95 21.33 21.72
N ASP A 114 -16.45 22.49 22.15
CA ASP A 114 -17.07 23.51 21.28
C ASP A 114 -18.46 23.14 20.69
N LEU A 115 -19.39 22.67 21.52
CA LEU A 115 -20.81 22.58 21.15
C LEU A 115 -21.47 23.97 21.22
N LEU A 116 -22.26 24.32 20.20
CA LEU A 116 -23.11 25.52 20.24
C LEU A 116 -24.37 25.27 21.10
N GLU A 117 -24.96 26.33 21.66
CA GLU A 117 -26.13 26.21 22.56
C GLU A 117 -27.37 25.58 21.89
N ASP A 118 -27.44 25.59 20.56
CA ASP A 118 -28.53 25.07 19.74
C ASP A 118 -28.25 23.69 19.10
N GLU A 119 -27.08 23.11 19.35
CA GLU A 119 -26.68 21.80 18.81
C GLU A 119 -27.00 20.65 19.79
N THR A 120 -27.69 19.62 19.30
CA THR A 120 -27.93 18.37 20.03
C THR A 120 -27.11 17.23 19.43
N ILE A 121 -26.55 16.36 20.28
CA ILE A 121 -25.86 15.16 19.83
C ILE A 121 -26.76 13.95 20.00
N SER A 122 -26.94 13.23 18.90
CA SER A 122 -27.54 11.89 18.89
C SER A 122 -26.47 10.82 18.77
N PHE A 123 -26.73 9.67 19.38
CA PHE A 123 -25.88 8.50 19.28
C PHE A 123 -26.67 7.34 18.66
N ILE A 124 -26.12 6.76 17.60
CA ILE A 124 -26.73 5.61 16.90
C ILE A 124 -25.69 4.52 16.79
N ALA A 125 -25.99 3.34 17.32
CA ALA A 125 -25.17 2.17 17.17
C ALA A 125 -25.99 1.00 16.63
N VAL A 126 -25.48 0.34 15.59
CA VAL A 126 -26.13 -0.80 14.93
C VAL A 126 -25.25 -2.04 15.03
N PRO A 127 -25.84 -3.23 15.21
CA PRO A 127 -25.08 -4.48 15.25
C PRO A 127 -24.52 -4.82 13.87
N ILE A 128 -23.25 -5.22 13.84
CA ILE A 128 -22.60 -5.84 12.68
C ILE A 128 -22.84 -7.34 12.77
N LYS A 129 -23.72 -7.85 11.89
CA LYS A 129 -24.12 -9.26 11.89
C LYS A 129 -24.32 -9.78 10.47
N THR A 130 -24.30 -11.11 10.33
CA THR A 130 -24.74 -11.80 9.11
C THR A 130 -25.96 -12.67 9.47
N TYR A 131 -26.06 -13.90 8.98
CA TYR A 131 -27.05 -14.88 9.43
C TYR A 131 -26.62 -15.47 10.80
N GLY A 132 -26.80 -14.75 11.90
CA GLY A 132 -26.43 -15.22 13.23
C GLY A 132 -26.25 -14.11 14.28
N LYS A 133 -25.54 -14.44 15.38
CA LYS A 133 -25.22 -13.48 16.44
C LYS A 133 -24.39 -12.31 15.89
N PRO A 134 -24.60 -11.07 16.38
CA PRO A 134 -23.71 -9.95 16.12
C PRO A 134 -22.29 -10.27 16.56
N PHE A 135 -21.32 -9.89 15.73
CA PHE A 135 -19.90 -10.04 16.03
C PHE A 135 -19.18 -8.69 16.01
N GLY A 136 -19.93 -7.60 16.12
CA GLY A 136 -19.40 -6.26 16.15
C GLY A 136 -20.51 -5.22 16.22
N ALA A 137 -20.10 -3.95 16.27
CA ALA A 137 -20.99 -2.80 16.29
C ALA A 137 -20.40 -1.68 15.42
N LEU A 138 -21.28 -1.01 14.67
CA LEU A 138 -21.00 0.27 14.02
C LEU A 138 -21.71 1.34 14.84
N ALA A 139 -20.96 2.27 15.41
CA ALA A 139 -21.48 3.35 16.25
C ALA A 139 -21.10 4.71 15.67
N ILE A 140 -22.04 5.65 15.70
CA ILE A 140 -21.84 7.02 15.24
C ILE A 140 -22.40 8.01 16.26
N ALA A 141 -21.77 9.18 16.33
CA ALA A 141 -22.30 10.35 17.02
C ALA A 141 -22.53 11.48 16.01
N ARG A 142 -23.78 11.91 15.91
CA ARG A 142 -24.24 12.90 14.94
C ARG A 142 -24.75 14.15 15.65
N VAL A 143 -24.34 15.30 15.13
CA VAL A 143 -24.83 16.60 15.59
C VAL A 143 -26.00 17.03 14.71
N TRP A 144 -27.05 17.58 15.32
CA TRP A 144 -28.21 18.12 14.62
C TRP A 144 -28.81 19.28 15.40
N THR A 145 -29.66 20.07 14.74
CA THR A 145 -30.37 21.23 15.32
C THR A 145 -31.85 21.12 15.01
N ASP A 146 -32.72 21.79 15.78
CA ASP A 146 -34.18 21.78 15.56
C ASP A 146 -34.61 22.25 14.16
N ALA A 147 -33.74 23.00 13.47
CA ALA A 147 -33.96 23.43 12.08
C ALA A 147 -33.82 22.29 11.06
N ASN A 148 -33.12 21.21 11.40
CA ASN A 148 -32.85 20.05 10.56
C ASN A 148 -33.56 18.82 11.14
N ALA A 149 -34.84 18.63 10.83
CA ALA A 149 -35.60 17.46 11.27
C ALA A 149 -34.92 16.14 10.83
N VAL A 150 -34.35 15.41 11.79
CA VAL A 150 -33.67 14.13 11.54
C VAL A 150 -34.68 12.99 11.57
N ASN A 151 -34.66 12.13 10.56
CA ASN A 151 -35.42 10.89 10.57
C ASN A 151 -34.52 9.74 11.06
N PHE A 152 -34.48 9.54 12.37
CA PHE A 152 -33.69 8.46 12.99
C PHE A 152 -34.03 7.08 12.42
N GLY A 153 -35.27 6.86 11.97
CA GLY A 153 -35.67 5.61 11.32
C GLY A 153 -35.06 5.38 9.93
N GLU A 154 -34.76 6.43 9.17
CA GLU A 154 -34.00 6.33 7.92
C GLU A 154 -32.50 6.12 8.19
N ASP A 155 -31.95 6.83 9.16
CA ASP A 155 -30.56 6.73 9.58
C ASP A 155 -30.20 5.33 10.08
N VAL A 156 -31.05 4.75 10.94
CA VAL A 156 -30.87 3.38 11.45
C VAL A 156 -30.93 2.37 10.29
N ARG A 157 -31.86 2.53 9.34
CA ARG A 157 -31.94 1.63 8.17
C ARG A 157 -30.70 1.73 7.29
N PHE A 158 -30.24 2.93 7.02
CA PHE A 158 -29.03 3.18 6.25
C PHE A 158 -27.79 2.59 6.93
N LEU A 159 -27.58 2.88 8.22
CA LEU A 159 -26.46 2.33 8.99
C LEU A 159 -26.53 0.81 9.09
N THR A 160 -27.73 0.22 9.22
CA THR A 160 -27.90 -1.24 9.23
C THR A 160 -27.48 -1.84 7.89
N MET A 161 -27.81 -1.20 6.77
CA MET A 161 -27.36 -1.66 5.45
C MET A 161 -25.84 -1.58 5.29
N VAL A 162 -25.22 -0.50 5.77
CA VAL A 162 -23.75 -0.36 5.79
C VAL A 162 -23.11 -1.39 6.71
N ALA A 163 -23.66 -1.61 7.90
CA ALA A 163 -23.19 -2.63 8.85
C ALA A 163 -23.28 -4.04 8.27
N ASN A 164 -24.31 -4.35 7.49
CA ASN A 164 -24.41 -5.64 6.78
C ASN A 164 -23.32 -5.79 5.71
N LEU A 165 -23.00 -4.73 4.96
CA LEU A 165 -21.90 -4.77 3.98
C LEU A 165 -20.55 -4.96 4.68
N ILE A 166 -20.30 -4.20 5.76
CA ILE A 166 -19.13 -4.38 6.62
C ILE A 166 -19.06 -5.82 7.13
N ALA A 167 -20.18 -6.38 7.61
CA ALA A 167 -20.24 -7.75 8.12
C ALA A 167 -19.81 -8.79 7.08
N GLN A 168 -20.25 -8.64 5.82
CA GLN A 168 -19.85 -9.54 4.73
C GLN A 168 -18.36 -9.40 4.41
N THR A 169 -17.84 -8.18 4.34
CA THR A 169 -16.41 -7.93 4.11
C THR A 169 -15.56 -8.50 5.23
N VAL A 170 -15.93 -8.30 6.49
CA VAL A 170 -15.24 -8.88 7.66
C VAL A 170 -15.26 -10.40 7.59
N LYS A 171 -16.40 -11.04 7.30
CA LYS A 171 -16.47 -12.50 7.15
C LYS A 171 -15.65 -13.03 5.98
N LEU A 172 -15.59 -12.30 4.87
CA LEU A 172 -14.76 -12.66 3.72
C LEU A 172 -13.27 -12.60 4.07
N HIS A 173 -12.87 -11.59 4.86
CA HIS A 173 -11.54 -11.47 5.42
C HIS A 173 -11.23 -12.59 6.43
N GLN A 174 -12.15 -12.88 7.34
CA GLN A 174 -12.01 -13.94 8.36
C GLN A 174 -12.02 -15.35 7.78
N LYS A 175 -12.74 -15.63 6.68
CA LYS A 175 -12.69 -16.94 5.99
C LYS A 175 -11.39 -17.17 5.21
N ARG A 176 -10.57 -16.13 5.03
CA ARG A 176 -9.23 -16.21 4.43
C ARG A 176 -8.12 -16.24 5.47
N THR A 177 -8.38 -15.76 6.68
CA THR A 177 -7.62 -16.18 7.86
C THR A 177 -8.00 -17.64 8.15
N PRO A 178 -7.07 -18.60 8.22
CA PRO A 178 -7.45 -19.98 8.48
C PRO A 178 -8.20 -20.05 9.80
N SER A 179 -9.45 -20.54 9.76
CA SER A 179 -10.28 -20.75 10.93
C SER A 179 -9.53 -21.64 11.93
N ALA A 180 -9.40 -21.15 13.17
CA ALA A 180 -8.70 -21.81 14.27
C ALA A 180 -9.14 -23.27 14.54
N GLU A 181 -10.31 -23.67 14.04
CA GLU A 181 -10.81 -25.05 14.12
C GLU A 181 -10.07 -26.03 13.18
N LEU A 182 -9.61 -25.59 12.00
CA LEU A 182 -8.78 -26.42 11.11
C LEU A 182 -7.35 -26.58 11.65
N ALA A 183 -6.87 -25.66 12.49
CA ALA A 183 -5.60 -25.78 13.19
C ALA A 183 -5.64 -26.86 14.29
N ARG A 184 -6.80 -27.10 14.93
CA ARG A 184 -6.96 -28.13 15.97
C ARG A 184 -7.09 -29.55 15.39
N ALA A 185 -7.70 -29.71 14.22
CA ALA A 185 -7.82 -31.01 13.54
C ALA A 185 -6.52 -31.45 12.81
N ALA A 186 -5.59 -30.52 12.55
CA ALA A 186 -4.27 -30.79 11.99
C ALA A 186 -3.20 -31.17 13.04
N GLY A 187 -3.61 -31.55 14.25
CA GLY A 187 -2.73 -31.94 15.37
C GLY A 187 -1.89 -33.21 15.19
N THR A 188 -1.65 -33.68 13.96
CA THR A 188 -0.73 -34.81 13.69
C THR A 188 0.19 -34.60 12.49
N LEU A 189 0.52 -33.35 12.16
CA LEU A 189 1.61 -33.03 11.23
C LEU A 189 2.57 -32.04 11.92
N PRO A 190 3.88 -32.32 11.97
CA PRO A 190 4.81 -31.45 12.69
C PRO A 190 5.12 -30.19 11.87
N GLY A 191 4.70 -29.03 12.38
CA GLY A 191 5.34 -27.75 12.07
C GLY A 191 4.40 -26.58 11.72
N ALA A 192 4.09 -25.76 12.73
CA ALA A 192 4.19 -24.30 12.67
C ALA A 192 3.78 -23.72 14.05
N ALA A 193 4.68 -23.78 15.02
CA ALA A 193 4.57 -22.94 16.21
C ALA A 193 4.73 -21.46 15.80
N PRO A 194 3.99 -20.52 16.42
CA PRO A 194 4.36 -19.12 16.37
C PRO A 194 5.77 -19.03 16.96
N LEU A 195 6.75 -18.65 16.15
CA LEU A 195 8.09 -18.36 16.64
C LEU A 195 7.97 -17.24 17.66
N ALA A 196 8.14 -17.61 18.93
CA ALA A 196 8.36 -16.70 20.02
C ALA A 196 9.48 -15.71 19.65
N PRO A 197 9.45 -14.47 20.16
CA PRO A 197 10.53 -13.51 19.99
C PRO A 197 11.77 -14.06 20.71
N GLY A 198 12.61 -14.78 19.96
CA GLY A 198 13.76 -15.53 20.48
C GLY A 198 14.20 -16.71 19.60
N GLY A 199 13.45 -17.07 18.54
CA GLY A 199 13.84 -18.14 17.62
C GLY A 199 14.98 -17.75 16.66
N LYS A 200 15.91 -18.69 16.41
CA LYS A 200 17.04 -18.57 15.47
C LYS A 200 16.62 -17.87 14.17
N THR A 201 17.31 -16.80 13.79
CA THR A 201 17.20 -16.15 12.49
C THR A 201 17.36 -17.21 11.40
N LEU A 202 16.31 -17.44 10.62
CA LEU A 202 16.39 -18.33 9.47
C LEU A 202 17.22 -17.62 8.41
N ALA A 203 18.23 -18.31 7.89
CA ALA A 203 19.06 -17.83 6.81
C ALA A 203 18.75 -18.65 5.55
N LEU A 204 18.73 -17.98 4.40
CA LEU A 204 18.78 -18.64 3.10
C LEU A 204 20.14 -18.32 2.49
N ASP A 205 20.76 -19.33 1.88
CA ASP A 205 22.03 -19.15 1.20
C ASP A 205 21.91 -18.05 0.13
N ASN A 206 22.78 -17.05 0.22
CA ASN A 206 22.83 -15.88 -0.67
C ASN A 206 21.60 -14.95 -0.62
N VAL A 207 20.77 -14.99 0.41
CA VAL A 207 19.69 -14.01 0.62
C VAL A 207 19.89 -13.27 1.93
N ILE A 208 19.88 -11.93 1.84
CA ILE A 208 20.02 -11.05 3.00
C ILE A 208 18.63 -10.57 3.43
N GLY A 209 18.31 -10.78 4.71
CA GLY A 209 17.05 -10.30 5.30
C GLY A 209 16.96 -10.66 6.79
N VAL A 210 16.98 -9.65 7.65
CA VAL A 210 16.77 -9.77 9.11
C VAL A 210 15.38 -9.26 9.52
N SER A 211 14.74 -8.46 8.67
CA SER A 211 13.41 -7.92 8.91
C SER A 211 12.37 -9.03 9.13
N ARG A 212 11.38 -8.74 9.99
CA ARG A 212 10.28 -9.69 10.30
C ARG A 212 9.56 -10.16 9.03
N ALA A 213 9.35 -9.26 8.07
CA ALA A 213 8.69 -9.57 6.81
C ALA A 213 9.51 -10.58 5.98
N MET A 214 10.84 -10.42 5.90
CA MET A 214 11.70 -11.39 5.21
C MET A 214 11.81 -12.71 5.96
N GLN A 215 11.82 -12.70 7.29
CA GLN A 215 11.82 -13.94 8.08
C GLN A 215 10.55 -14.79 7.84
N GLN A 216 9.41 -14.16 7.61
CA GLN A 216 8.18 -14.87 7.19
C GLN A 216 8.32 -15.49 5.80
N VAL A 217 8.91 -14.77 4.84
CA VAL A 217 9.21 -15.31 3.50
C VAL A 217 10.16 -16.50 3.62
N PHE A 218 11.20 -16.42 4.45
CA PHE A 218 12.14 -17.52 4.66
C PHE A 218 11.47 -18.74 5.27
N ALA A 219 10.59 -18.56 6.26
CA ALA A 219 9.82 -19.65 6.84
C ALA A 219 8.94 -20.35 5.79
N GLN A 220 8.28 -19.59 4.92
CA GLN A 220 7.49 -20.14 3.81
C GLN A 220 8.37 -20.89 2.81
N VAL A 221 9.54 -20.34 2.44
CA VAL A 221 10.47 -20.99 1.52
C VAL A 221 10.94 -22.34 2.07
N HIS A 222 11.30 -22.42 3.36
CA HIS A 222 11.71 -23.68 3.99
C HIS A 222 10.59 -24.72 4.03
N LEU A 223 9.33 -24.29 4.23
CA LEU A 223 8.17 -25.18 4.24
C LEU A 223 7.86 -25.73 2.84
N VAL A 224 8.00 -24.89 1.81
CA VAL A 224 7.54 -25.18 0.45
C VAL A 224 8.63 -25.82 -0.40
N ALA A 225 9.91 -25.55 -0.13
CA ALA A 225 11.02 -26.09 -0.90
C ALA A 225 11.04 -27.64 -1.00
N PRO A 226 10.73 -28.42 0.06
CA PRO A 226 10.66 -29.89 -0.02
C PRO A 226 9.53 -30.43 -0.92
N THR A 227 8.51 -29.62 -1.20
CA THR A 227 7.31 -30.05 -1.93
C THR A 227 7.52 -30.04 -3.45
N ARG A 228 6.69 -30.81 -4.18
CA ARG A 228 6.64 -30.80 -5.65
C ARG A 228 5.71 -29.73 -6.23
N SER A 229 5.09 -28.92 -5.38
CA SER A 229 4.08 -27.93 -5.79
C SER A 229 4.69 -26.78 -6.58
N THR A 230 3.90 -26.22 -7.50
CA THR A 230 4.21 -24.98 -8.21
C THR A 230 4.18 -23.81 -7.22
N VAL A 231 5.20 -22.95 -7.30
CA VAL A 231 5.32 -21.77 -6.44
C VAL A 231 5.23 -20.53 -7.30
N VAL A 232 4.45 -19.53 -6.86
CA VAL A 232 4.37 -18.22 -7.52
C VAL A 232 4.97 -17.17 -6.61
N LEU A 233 6.08 -16.59 -7.04
CA LEU A 233 6.73 -15.47 -6.38
C LEU A 233 6.11 -14.17 -6.86
N ARG A 234 5.48 -13.44 -5.94
CA ARG A 234 4.85 -12.15 -6.21
C ARG A 234 5.61 -11.05 -5.54
N GLY A 235 5.82 -9.95 -6.24
CA GLY A 235 6.47 -8.79 -5.69
C GLY A 235 6.95 -7.86 -6.79
N GLU A 236 7.23 -6.62 -6.41
CA GLU A 236 7.69 -5.60 -7.35
C GLU A 236 8.98 -6.01 -8.07
N SER A 237 9.26 -5.34 -9.19
CA SER A 237 10.52 -5.53 -9.89
C SER A 237 11.70 -5.10 -9.00
N GLY A 238 12.81 -5.85 -9.09
CA GLY A 238 14.01 -5.56 -8.31
C GLY A 238 13.97 -6.00 -6.83
N THR A 239 12.98 -6.75 -6.37
CA THR A 239 12.90 -7.25 -4.96
C THR A 239 13.77 -8.46 -4.67
N GLY A 240 14.32 -9.13 -5.69
CA GLY A 240 15.16 -10.33 -5.55
C GLY A 240 14.44 -11.67 -5.76
N LYS A 241 13.32 -11.68 -6.52
CA LYS A 241 12.54 -12.89 -6.86
C LYS A 241 13.42 -14.05 -7.37
N GLU A 242 14.40 -13.76 -8.22
CA GLU A 242 15.30 -14.77 -8.78
C GLU A 242 16.18 -15.47 -7.71
N VAL A 243 16.64 -14.73 -6.71
CA VAL A 243 17.46 -15.27 -5.62
C VAL A 243 16.62 -16.19 -4.74
N ILE A 244 15.38 -15.78 -4.43
CA ILE A 244 14.42 -16.63 -3.71
C ILE A 244 14.07 -17.89 -4.51
N ALA A 245 13.88 -17.79 -5.83
CA ALA A 245 13.65 -18.96 -6.69
C ALA A 245 14.83 -19.94 -6.65
N ARG A 246 16.07 -19.43 -6.64
CA ARG A 246 17.27 -20.26 -6.47
C ARG A 246 17.31 -20.93 -5.10
N ALA A 247 16.98 -20.20 -4.04
CA ALA A 247 16.91 -20.77 -2.69
C ALA A 247 15.86 -21.90 -2.60
N LEU A 248 14.69 -21.72 -3.20
CA LEU A 248 13.66 -22.76 -3.32
C LEU A 248 14.17 -24.02 -4.03
N HIS A 249 14.96 -23.86 -5.09
CA HIS A 249 15.57 -24.99 -5.79
C HIS A 249 16.63 -25.70 -4.94
N ASN A 250 17.54 -24.95 -4.33
CA ASN A 250 18.64 -25.49 -3.52
C ASN A 250 18.14 -26.26 -2.28
N LEU A 251 17.04 -25.81 -1.67
CA LEU A 251 16.40 -26.47 -0.53
C LEU A 251 15.45 -27.61 -0.93
N SER A 252 15.27 -27.87 -2.22
CA SER A 252 14.39 -28.93 -2.70
C SER A 252 15.11 -30.27 -2.88
N PRO A 253 14.38 -31.39 -2.98
CA PRO A 253 14.95 -32.69 -3.31
C PRO A 253 15.59 -32.73 -4.71
N ARG A 254 15.37 -31.68 -5.52
CA ARG A 254 15.88 -31.54 -6.90
C ARG A 254 17.08 -30.60 -7.00
N SER A 255 17.72 -30.26 -5.88
CA SER A 255 18.88 -29.36 -5.83
C SER A 255 20.09 -29.85 -6.65
N ALA A 256 20.20 -31.17 -6.87
CA ALA A 256 21.21 -31.75 -7.75
C ALA A 256 20.85 -31.68 -9.25
N GLY A 257 19.57 -31.41 -9.58
CA GLY A 257 19.08 -31.30 -10.94
C GLY A 257 19.32 -29.91 -11.55
N PRO A 258 19.05 -29.73 -12.86
CA PRO A 258 19.24 -28.44 -13.51
C PRO A 258 18.26 -27.37 -12.99
N PHE A 259 18.77 -26.15 -12.80
CA PHE A 259 17.97 -24.95 -12.55
C PHE A 259 17.99 -24.04 -13.78
N ILE A 260 16.94 -24.13 -14.59
CA ILE A 260 16.83 -23.39 -15.86
C ILE A 260 15.97 -22.15 -15.64
N LYS A 261 16.45 -20.99 -16.10
CA LYS A 261 15.74 -19.71 -15.99
C LYS A 261 15.32 -19.22 -17.36
N VAL A 262 14.12 -18.67 -17.43
CA VAL A 262 13.57 -18.04 -18.62
C VAL A 262 12.85 -16.78 -18.21
N ASN A 263 13.18 -15.67 -18.86
CA ASN A 263 12.43 -14.42 -18.72
C ASN A 263 11.44 -14.34 -19.88
N CYS A 264 10.14 -14.33 -19.54
CA CYS A 264 9.06 -14.34 -20.52
C CYS A 264 8.82 -12.99 -21.20
N SER A 265 9.21 -11.87 -20.58
CA SER A 265 9.01 -10.52 -21.16
C SER A 265 10.15 -10.08 -22.08
N ALA A 266 11.30 -10.76 -22.03
CA ALA A 266 12.48 -10.39 -22.81
C ALA A 266 12.44 -10.85 -24.29
N LEU A 267 11.54 -11.77 -24.64
CA LEU A 267 11.50 -12.40 -25.96
C LEU A 267 10.13 -12.21 -26.63
N PRO A 268 10.08 -11.97 -27.95
CA PRO A 268 8.85 -12.11 -28.73
C PRO A 268 8.27 -13.52 -28.61
N ASP A 269 6.94 -13.64 -28.65
CA ASP A 269 6.21 -14.91 -28.48
C ASP A 269 6.75 -16.08 -29.31
N THR A 270 7.07 -15.86 -30.58
CA THR A 270 7.58 -16.92 -31.48
C THR A 270 8.95 -17.44 -31.05
N LEU A 271 9.82 -16.55 -30.54
CA LEU A 271 11.11 -16.92 -29.99
C LEU A 271 10.97 -17.54 -28.60
N LEU A 272 10.03 -17.05 -27.79
CA LEU A 272 9.73 -17.60 -26.48
C LEU A 272 9.24 -19.07 -26.59
N GLU A 273 8.36 -19.36 -27.55
CA GLU A 273 7.90 -20.72 -27.84
C GLU A 273 9.05 -21.63 -28.28
N SER A 274 9.88 -21.15 -29.20
CA SER A 274 11.05 -21.88 -29.71
C SER A 274 12.10 -22.13 -28.62
N GLU A 275 12.32 -21.18 -27.71
CA GLU A 275 13.21 -21.38 -26.57
C GLU A 275 12.61 -22.36 -25.55
N LEU A 276 11.35 -22.21 -25.14
CA LEU A 276 10.76 -23.04 -24.08
C LEU A 276 10.51 -24.49 -24.54
N PHE A 277 9.93 -24.68 -25.73
CA PHE A 277 9.55 -26.00 -26.24
C PHE A 277 10.55 -26.59 -27.23
N GLY A 278 11.47 -25.79 -27.78
CA GLY A 278 12.38 -26.24 -28.83
C GLY A 278 11.70 -26.27 -30.20
N HIS A 279 12.48 -26.52 -31.24
CA HIS A 279 11.99 -26.60 -32.61
C HIS A 279 12.67 -27.72 -33.38
N GLU A 280 11.95 -28.23 -34.39
CA GLU A 280 12.52 -29.13 -35.40
C GLU A 280 13.00 -28.33 -36.62
N LYS A 281 13.91 -28.93 -37.38
CA LYS A 281 14.43 -28.38 -38.62
C LYS A 281 13.29 -28.06 -39.58
N GLY A 282 13.25 -26.82 -40.06
CA GLY A 282 12.20 -26.34 -40.97
C GLY A 282 10.94 -25.78 -40.31
N ALA A 283 10.89 -25.66 -38.98
CA ALA A 283 9.74 -25.10 -38.27
C ALA A 283 9.47 -23.62 -38.60
N PHE A 284 10.50 -22.84 -38.92
CA PHE A 284 10.40 -21.44 -39.36
C PHE A 284 11.63 -21.05 -40.20
N THR A 285 11.59 -19.87 -40.83
CA THR A 285 12.70 -19.33 -41.63
C THR A 285 13.94 -19.10 -40.75
N GLY A 286 14.95 -19.97 -40.89
CA GLY A 286 16.18 -19.95 -40.08
C GLY A 286 16.37 -21.18 -39.17
N ALA A 287 15.37 -22.07 -39.04
CA ALA A 287 15.46 -23.33 -38.32
C ALA A 287 16.27 -24.38 -39.11
N THR A 288 17.59 -24.21 -39.14
CA THR A 288 18.51 -25.08 -39.90
C THR A 288 18.82 -26.41 -39.20
N GLN A 289 18.65 -26.47 -37.88
CA GLN A 289 18.90 -27.63 -37.03
C GLN A 289 17.81 -27.78 -35.98
N ASP A 290 17.68 -28.99 -35.42
CA ASP A 290 16.81 -29.23 -34.27
C ASP A 290 17.41 -28.61 -33.00
N ARG A 291 16.59 -27.94 -32.20
CA ARG A 291 17.02 -27.35 -30.92
C ARG A 291 16.14 -27.82 -29.78
N LYS A 292 16.76 -28.31 -28.72
CA LYS A 292 16.08 -28.70 -27.48
C LYS A 292 15.53 -27.47 -26.76
N GLY A 293 14.31 -27.58 -26.25
CA GLY A 293 13.66 -26.54 -25.46
C GLY A 293 14.13 -26.49 -24.01
N ARG A 294 13.85 -25.38 -23.31
CA ARG A 294 14.15 -25.22 -21.88
C ARG A 294 13.41 -26.21 -21.00
N PHE A 295 12.20 -26.65 -21.37
CA PHE A 295 11.50 -27.73 -20.65
C PHE A 295 12.25 -29.05 -20.72
N GLU A 296 12.83 -29.39 -21.89
CA GLU A 296 13.64 -30.59 -22.06
C GLU A 296 14.96 -30.49 -21.27
N LEU A 297 15.59 -29.31 -21.26
CA LEU A 297 16.83 -29.06 -20.51
C LEU A 297 16.62 -29.04 -18.99
N ALA A 298 15.39 -28.75 -18.53
CA ALA A 298 15.02 -28.70 -17.12
C ALA A 298 14.49 -30.05 -16.58
N ASP A 299 14.49 -31.11 -17.39
CA ASP A 299 13.96 -32.41 -17.00
C ASP A 299 14.67 -32.97 -15.75
N GLY A 300 13.89 -33.50 -14.80
CA GLY A 300 14.37 -33.89 -13.47
C GLY A 300 14.75 -32.73 -12.54
N GLY A 301 14.72 -31.49 -13.02
CA GLY A 301 15.14 -30.29 -12.29
C GLY A 301 14.00 -29.32 -12.00
N THR A 302 14.32 -28.03 -12.10
CA THR A 302 13.41 -26.90 -11.84
C THR A 302 13.51 -25.86 -12.96
N LEU A 303 12.36 -25.40 -13.45
CA LEU A 303 12.23 -24.31 -14.41
C LEU A 303 11.66 -23.07 -13.71
N PHE A 304 12.41 -21.98 -13.79
CA PHE A 304 12.02 -20.67 -13.31
C PHE A 304 11.52 -19.80 -14.47
N LEU A 305 10.27 -19.36 -14.39
CA LEU A 305 9.61 -18.48 -15.35
C LEU A 305 9.43 -17.11 -14.72
N ASP A 306 10.24 -16.13 -15.15
CA ASP A 306 10.13 -14.75 -14.70
C ASP A 306 9.20 -13.93 -15.60
N GLU A 307 8.50 -12.97 -15.00
CA GLU A 307 7.46 -12.14 -15.62
C GLU A 307 6.39 -12.93 -16.38
N ILE A 308 5.85 -13.99 -15.74
CA ILE A 308 4.79 -14.81 -16.35
C ILE A 308 3.49 -14.03 -16.62
N GLY A 309 3.30 -12.87 -16.00
CA GLY A 309 2.14 -12.01 -16.20
C GLY A 309 2.11 -11.30 -17.56
N ASP A 310 3.23 -11.28 -18.30
CA ASP A 310 3.38 -10.57 -19.58
C ASP A 310 3.14 -11.46 -20.81
N VAL A 311 2.86 -12.75 -20.62
CA VAL A 311 2.75 -13.71 -21.75
C VAL A 311 1.42 -13.62 -22.48
N SER A 312 1.46 -13.83 -23.80
CA SER A 312 0.26 -13.78 -24.65
C SER A 312 -0.72 -14.93 -24.41
N PRO A 313 -2.02 -14.75 -24.70
CA PRO A 313 -3.04 -15.78 -24.49
C PRO A 313 -2.77 -17.10 -25.24
N ALA A 314 -2.15 -17.03 -26.43
CA ALA A 314 -1.77 -18.21 -27.19
C ALA A 314 -0.69 -19.03 -26.46
N PHE A 315 0.30 -18.33 -25.90
CA PHE A 315 1.34 -18.94 -25.10
C PHE A 315 0.79 -19.56 -23.80
N GLN A 316 -0.15 -18.88 -23.14
CA GLN A 316 -0.82 -19.38 -21.92
C GLN A 316 -1.46 -20.75 -22.15
N ALA A 317 -2.11 -20.97 -23.30
CA ALA A 317 -2.73 -22.24 -23.64
C ALA A 317 -1.72 -23.39 -23.76
N LYS A 318 -0.57 -23.13 -24.40
CA LYS A 318 0.51 -24.12 -24.53
C LYS A 318 1.14 -24.44 -23.18
N LEU A 319 1.44 -23.41 -22.39
CA LEU A 319 2.00 -23.59 -21.05
C LEU A 319 1.06 -24.40 -20.15
N LEU A 320 -0.25 -24.15 -20.22
CA LEU A 320 -1.25 -24.92 -19.47
C LEU A 320 -1.20 -26.41 -19.80
N ARG A 321 -1.11 -26.77 -21.09
CA ARG A 321 -1.02 -28.15 -21.54
C ARG A 321 0.20 -28.85 -20.92
N VAL A 322 1.36 -28.20 -20.94
CA VAL A 322 2.59 -28.76 -20.34
C VAL A 322 2.46 -28.92 -18.83
N LEU A 323 1.87 -27.94 -18.14
CA LEU A 323 1.68 -28.00 -16.68
C LEU A 323 0.65 -29.06 -16.25
N GLN A 324 -0.35 -29.37 -17.09
CA GLN A 324 -1.39 -30.34 -16.81
C GLN A 324 -0.96 -31.76 -17.20
N GLU A 325 -0.54 -31.95 -18.45
CA GLU A 325 -0.27 -33.25 -19.06
C GLU A 325 1.18 -33.71 -18.85
N ARG A 326 2.10 -32.80 -18.47
CA ARG A 326 3.56 -33.04 -18.43
C ARG A 326 4.14 -33.50 -19.77
N GLU A 327 3.45 -33.09 -20.83
CA GLU A 327 3.72 -33.44 -22.21
C GLU A 327 3.74 -32.17 -23.06
N PHE A 328 4.63 -32.13 -24.05
CA PHE A 328 4.66 -31.05 -25.03
C PHE A 328 5.18 -31.54 -26.38
N GLU A 329 4.93 -30.76 -27.43
CA GLU A 329 5.42 -30.99 -28.78
C GLU A 329 6.40 -29.87 -29.15
N ARG A 330 7.46 -30.20 -29.89
CA ARG A 330 8.38 -29.18 -30.43
C ARG A 330 7.65 -28.32 -31.46
N VAL A 331 8.07 -27.07 -31.63
CA VAL A 331 7.54 -26.22 -32.69
C VAL A 331 7.82 -26.86 -34.05
N GLY A 332 6.76 -27.12 -34.83
CA GLY A 332 6.84 -27.79 -36.14
C GLY A 332 6.95 -29.31 -36.08
N GLY A 333 7.07 -29.91 -34.90
CA GLY A 333 7.14 -31.36 -34.71
C GLY A 333 5.81 -31.96 -34.26
N THR A 334 5.62 -33.25 -34.52
CA THR A 334 4.43 -34.02 -34.07
C THR A 334 4.75 -34.98 -32.93
N LYS A 335 6.02 -35.07 -32.53
CA LYS A 335 6.47 -35.97 -31.47
C LYS A 335 6.18 -35.37 -30.10
N THR A 336 5.32 -36.03 -29.34
CA THR A 336 5.05 -35.70 -27.93
C THR A 336 6.21 -36.14 -27.04
N LEU A 337 6.70 -35.24 -26.19
CA LEU A 337 7.79 -35.43 -25.25
C LEU A 337 7.26 -35.30 -23.81
N LYS A 338 7.59 -36.26 -22.95
CA LYS A 338 7.27 -36.25 -21.51
C LYS A 338 8.43 -35.66 -20.72
N VAL A 339 8.13 -34.77 -19.77
CA VAL A 339 9.13 -34.17 -18.87
C VAL A 339 8.61 -34.06 -17.43
N ASP A 340 9.49 -34.25 -16.44
CA ASP A 340 9.16 -34.08 -15.02
C ASP A 340 9.88 -32.86 -14.44
N VAL A 341 9.30 -31.68 -14.65
CA VAL A 341 9.88 -30.39 -14.24
C VAL A 341 9.08 -29.75 -13.12
N ARG A 342 9.77 -29.26 -12.09
CA ARG A 342 9.16 -28.40 -11.07
C ARG A 342 9.13 -26.97 -11.62
N VAL A 343 7.99 -26.32 -11.59
CA VAL A 343 7.86 -24.94 -12.09
C VAL A 343 7.80 -23.96 -10.94
N ILE A 344 8.59 -22.90 -11.03
CA ILE A 344 8.54 -21.73 -10.16
C ILE A 344 8.26 -20.54 -11.07
N CYS A 345 7.18 -19.80 -10.80
CA CYS A 345 6.82 -18.61 -11.56
C CYS A 345 7.11 -17.35 -10.74
N ALA A 346 7.44 -16.26 -11.40
CA ALA A 346 7.56 -14.94 -10.81
C ALA A 346 6.77 -13.91 -11.62
N THR A 347 6.17 -12.94 -10.93
CA THR A 347 5.48 -11.81 -11.58
C THR A 347 5.43 -10.59 -10.67
N ASN A 348 5.47 -9.41 -11.27
CA ASN A 348 5.18 -8.12 -10.64
C ASN A 348 3.71 -7.67 -10.82
N ARG A 349 2.91 -8.36 -11.64
CA ARG A 349 1.53 -7.97 -11.94
C ARG A 349 0.54 -8.61 -10.97
N ASN A 350 -0.60 -7.96 -10.81
CA ASN A 350 -1.78 -8.54 -10.16
C ASN A 350 -2.47 -9.51 -11.14
N LEU A 351 -2.21 -10.81 -10.99
CA LEU A 351 -2.77 -11.83 -11.88
C LEU A 351 -4.30 -11.92 -11.75
N GLU A 352 -4.86 -11.65 -10.57
CA GLU A 352 -6.31 -11.67 -10.32
C GLU A 352 -7.01 -10.57 -11.13
N GLU A 353 -6.44 -9.37 -11.17
CA GLU A 353 -6.94 -8.30 -12.03
C GLU A 353 -6.80 -8.63 -13.52
N ALA A 354 -5.67 -9.22 -13.93
CA ALA A 354 -5.46 -9.63 -15.31
C ALA A 354 -6.47 -10.71 -15.76
N VAL A 355 -6.85 -11.62 -14.86
CA VAL A 355 -7.92 -12.59 -15.10
C VAL A 355 -9.28 -11.90 -15.21
N ALA A 356 -9.58 -10.96 -14.31
CA ALA A 356 -10.84 -10.20 -14.37
C ALA A 356 -10.98 -9.38 -15.65
N LYS A 357 -9.87 -8.87 -16.20
CA LYS A 357 -9.81 -8.13 -17.47
C LYS A 357 -9.79 -9.04 -18.71
N GLY A 358 -9.66 -10.36 -18.54
CA GLY A 358 -9.56 -11.32 -19.66
C GLY A 358 -8.19 -11.35 -20.35
N GLU A 359 -7.17 -10.69 -19.79
CA GLU A 359 -5.79 -10.69 -20.30
C GLU A 359 -5.04 -11.98 -19.92
N PHE A 360 -5.45 -12.61 -18.82
CA PHE A 360 -4.87 -13.85 -18.33
C PHE A 360 -5.95 -14.92 -18.13
N ARG A 361 -5.68 -16.16 -18.54
CA ARG A 361 -6.66 -17.25 -18.42
C ARG A 361 -6.79 -17.74 -16.98
N ALA A 362 -8.04 -17.90 -16.54
CA ALA A 362 -8.37 -18.37 -15.20
C ALA A 362 -7.84 -19.80 -14.92
N ASP A 363 -7.89 -20.69 -15.91
CA ASP A 363 -7.42 -22.08 -15.77
C ASP A 363 -5.91 -22.18 -15.52
N LEU A 364 -5.11 -21.41 -16.25
CA LEU A 364 -3.68 -21.28 -16.01
C LEU A 364 -3.40 -20.66 -14.65
N TYR A 365 -4.13 -19.59 -14.28
CA TYR A 365 -4.01 -18.95 -12.98
C TYR A 365 -4.17 -19.93 -11.82
N TYR A 366 -5.24 -20.74 -11.81
CA TYR A 366 -5.46 -21.72 -10.75
C TYR A 366 -4.40 -22.85 -10.75
N ARG A 367 -3.81 -23.17 -11.90
CA ARG A 367 -2.75 -24.19 -11.98
C ARG A 367 -1.40 -23.70 -11.49
N ILE A 368 -1.07 -22.42 -11.69
CA ILE A 368 0.19 -21.84 -11.22
C ILE A 368 0.09 -21.38 -9.77
N ASN A 369 -1.02 -20.75 -9.36
CA ASN A 369 -1.19 -20.13 -8.05
C ASN A 369 -1.54 -21.13 -6.94
N VAL A 370 -0.75 -22.20 -6.82
CA VAL A 370 -0.91 -23.22 -5.78
C VAL A 370 -0.34 -22.73 -4.46
N VAL A 371 0.90 -22.22 -4.48
CA VAL A 371 1.55 -21.62 -3.32
C VAL A 371 2.07 -20.22 -3.67
N PRO A 372 1.34 -19.15 -3.31
CA PRO A 372 1.82 -17.78 -3.49
C PRO A 372 2.79 -17.40 -2.38
N VAL A 373 3.95 -16.85 -2.75
CA VAL A 373 4.93 -16.26 -1.82
C VAL A 373 5.07 -14.78 -2.18
N PHE A 374 4.70 -13.91 -1.24
CA PHE A 374 4.76 -12.47 -1.42
C PHE A 374 6.11 -11.95 -0.89
N ILE A 375 6.89 -11.32 -1.76
CA ILE A 375 8.16 -10.71 -1.42
C ILE A 375 7.93 -9.21 -1.20
N PRO A 376 8.19 -8.69 0.01
CA PRO A 376 7.95 -7.29 0.34
C PRO A 376 8.88 -6.36 -0.44
N ALA A 377 8.39 -5.16 -0.73
CA ALA A 377 9.20 -4.10 -1.30
C ALA A 377 10.29 -3.65 -0.30
N LEU A 378 11.40 -3.10 -0.78
CA LEU A 378 12.54 -2.70 0.06
C LEU A 378 12.13 -1.66 1.12
N ARG A 379 11.22 -0.74 0.76
CA ARG A 379 10.63 0.25 1.67
C ARG A 379 9.82 -0.35 2.84
N GLU A 380 9.33 -1.58 2.70
CA GLU A 380 8.58 -2.29 3.75
C GLU A 380 9.52 -3.06 4.70
N ARG A 381 10.82 -3.08 4.39
CA ARG A 381 11.88 -3.74 5.17
C ARG A 381 13.12 -2.84 5.35
N PRO A 382 12.98 -1.67 6.00
CA PRO A 382 14.08 -0.72 6.14
C PRO A 382 15.28 -1.28 6.91
N ASP A 383 15.05 -2.23 7.83
CA ASP A 383 16.10 -2.89 8.62
C ASP A 383 17.10 -3.69 7.76
N ASP A 384 16.70 -4.10 6.55
CA ASP A 384 17.55 -4.87 5.64
C ASP A 384 18.45 -3.97 4.78
N ILE A 385 18.13 -2.67 4.67
CA ILE A 385 18.83 -1.73 3.78
C ILE A 385 20.31 -1.58 4.15
N PRO A 386 20.71 -1.37 5.43
CA PRO A 386 22.12 -1.24 5.79
C PRO A 386 22.93 -2.49 5.45
N LEU A 387 22.37 -3.67 5.74
CA LEU A 387 23.04 -4.95 5.50
C LEU A 387 23.22 -5.23 4.00
N LEU A 388 22.18 -4.95 3.20
CA LEU A 388 22.27 -5.01 1.75
C LEU A 388 23.30 -4.02 1.22
N ALA A 389 23.34 -2.81 1.79
CA ALA A 389 24.25 -1.78 1.33
C ALA A 389 25.72 -2.17 1.56
N GLU A 390 26.03 -2.68 2.75
CA GLU A 390 27.35 -3.21 3.08
C GLU A 390 27.72 -4.40 2.19
N HIS A 391 26.77 -5.29 1.89
CA HIS A 391 27.03 -6.43 1.01
C HIS A 391 27.47 -5.98 -0.39
N PHE A 392 26.74 -5.05 -1.01
CA PHE A 392 27.10 -4.53 -2.34
C PHE A 392 28.40 -3.73 -2.32
N LEU A 393 28.67 -2.96 -1.26
CA LEU A 393 29.94 -2.24 -1.13
C LEU A 393 31.12 -3.21 -1.01
N ASN A 394 30.96 -4.28 -0.23
CA ASN A 394 31.98 -5.32 -0.10
C ASN A 394 32.21 -6.08 -1.41
N ALA A 395 31.16 -6.33 -2.19
CA ALA A 395 31.28 -6.90 -3.54
C ALA A 395 32.08 -5.97 -4.46
N PHE A 396 31.72 -4.69 -4.52
CA PHE A 396 32.43 -3.67 -5.29
C PHE A 396 33.91 -3.55 -4.90
N ASN A 397 34.19 -3.54 -3.58
CA ASN A 397 35.55 -3.48 -3.04
C ASN A 397 36.42 -4.66 -3.50
N ARG A 398 35.86 -5.89 -3.51
CA ARG A 398 36.55 -7.09 -3.99
C ARG A 398 36.80 -7.07 -5.50
N GLU A 399 35.87 -6.51 -6.27
CA GLU A 399 35.98 -6.43 -7.73
C GLU A 399 36.98 -5.36 -8.20
N ASN A 400 37.16 -4.30 -7.41
CA ASN A 400 37.96 -3.13 -7.79
C ASN A 400 39.23 -2.93 -6.94
N ASP A 401 39.57 -3.91 -6.09
CA ASP A 401 40.68 -3.85 -5.13
C ASP A 401 40.68 -2.55 -4.29
N ARG A 402 39.51 -2.16 -3.80
CA ARG A 402 39.31 -0.97 -2.94
C ARG A 402 38.90 -1.38 -1.52
N ASN A 403 39.02 -0.45 -0.58
CA ASN A 403 38.60 -0.63 0.81
C ASN A 403 37.68 0.51 1.26
N LEU A 404 36.61 0.74 0.50
CA LEU A 404 35.60 1.74 0.83
C LEU A 404 34.78 1.32 2.03
N ARG A 405 34.42 2.29 2.88
CA ARG A 405 33.51 2.11 4.02
C ARG A 405 32.45 3.20 4.04
N PHE A 406 31.27 2.90 4.58
CA PHE A 406 30.25 3.92 4.80
C PHE A 406 30.50 4.69 6.10
N ALA A 407 30.29 6.00 6.06
CA ALA A 407 30.06 6.79 7.25
C ALA A 407 28.67 6.49 7.82
N ALA A 408 28.50 6.62 9.15
CA ALA A 408 27.22 6.36 9.81
C ALA A 408 26.08 7.23 9.26
N ASP A 409 26.38 8.47 8.88
CA ASP A 409 25.38 9.39 8.33
C ASP A 409 25.00 9.04 6.89
N ALA A 410 25.93 8.47 6.10
CA ALA A 410 25.61 7.96 4.76
C ALA A 410 24.61 6.79 4.84
N LEU A 411 24.80 5.85 5.78
CA LEU A 411 23.85 4.74 5.96
C LEU A 411 22.45 5.22 6.38
N LYS A 412 22.36 6.22 7.27
CA LYS A 412 21.06 6.81 7.65
C LYS A 412 20.32 7.38 6.44
N VAL A 413 21.05 8.10 5.59
CA VAL A 413 20.48 8.72 4.38
C VAL A 413 20.04 7.64 3.38
N VAL A 414 20.83 6.58 3.19
CA VAL A 414 20.46 5.42 2.35
C VAL A 414 19.20 4.74 2.90
N SER A 415 19.12 4.48 4.20
CA SER A 415 17.96 3.86 4.85
C SER A 415 16.69 4.71 4.79
N GLY A 416 16.80 6.03 4.67
CA GLY A 416 15.67 6.94 4.51
C GLY A 416 15.10 7.02 3.09
N CYS A 417 15.73 6.38 2.10
CA CYS A 417 15.29 6.42 0.70
C CYS A 417 14.22 5.34 0.40
N ASN A 418 13.24 5.69 -0.45
CA ASN A 418 12.13 4.79 -0.79
C ASN A 418 12.50 3.67 -1.78
N PHE A 419 13.52 3.86 -2.63
CA PHE A 419 13.96 2.94 -3.69
C PHE A 419 12.81 2.27 -4.49
N PRO A 420 12.11 3.00 -5.38
CA PRO A 420 11.07 2.40 -6.24
C PRO A 420 11.54 1.19 -7.08
N GLY A 421 12.82 1.14 -7.45
CA GLY A 421 13.45 -0.01 -8.12
C GLY A 421 13.99 -1.09 -7.16
N ASN A 422 13.62 -1.00 -5.87
CA ASN A 422 13.96 -1.94 -4.81
C ASN A 422 15.48 -2.22 -4.73
N VAL A 423 15.87 -3.49 -4.55
CA VAL A 423 17.28 -3.90 -4.35
C VAL A 423 18.15 -3.56 -5.57
N ARG A 424 17.59 -3.65 -6.78
CA ARG A 424 18.30 -3.31 -8.02
C ARG A 424 18.67 -1.83 -8.09
N GLU A 425 17.80 -0.95 -7.60
CA GLU A 425 18.12 0.48 -7.51
C GLU A 425 19.14 0.76 -6.41
N LEU A 426 19.01 0.10 -5.25
CA LEU A 426 19.98 0.21 -4.16
C LEU A 426 21.39 -0.20 -4.62
N GLU A 427 21.51 -1.36 -5.28
CA GLU A 427 22.77 -1.86 -5.85
C GLU A 427 23.41 -0.83 -6.80
N ASN A 428 22.63 -0.34 -7.78
CA ASN A 428 23.10 0.68 -8.72
C ASN A 428 23.51 1.98 -8.02
N CYS A 429 22.76 2.40 -7.01
CA CYS A 429 23.07 3.59 -6.21
C CYS A 429 24.44 3.43 -5.53
N ILE A 430 24.68 2.30 -4.88
CA ILE A 430 25.93 2.03 -4.17
C ILE A 430 27.10 1.93 -5.14
N TYR A 431 26.96 1.19 -6.23
CA TYR A 431 28.01 1.08 -7.26
C TYR A 431 28.38 2.45 -7.84
N ARG A 432 27.38 3.31 -8.11
CA ARG A 432 27.60 4.67 -8.58
C ARG A 432 28.36 5.51 -7.56
N VAL A 433 27.93 5.48 -6.30
CA VAL A 433 28.56 6.26 -5.21
C VAL A 433 29.98 5.79 -4.96
N ALA A 434 30.21 4.47 -4.93
CA ALA A 434 31.52 3.87 -4.74
C ALA A 434 32.49 4.24 -5.88
N THR A 435 32.00 4.27 -7.12
CA THR A 435 32.79 4.68 -8.29
C THR A 435 33.19 6.16 -8.24
N LEU A 436 32.28 7.04 -7.81
CA LEU A 436 32.51 8.49 -7.79
C LEU A 436 33.27 8.97 -6.53
N THR A 437 33.28 8.17 -5.46
CA THR A 437 33.93 8.53 -4.20
C THR A 437 35.45 8.53 -4.37
N ARG A 438 36.07 9.68 -4.08
CA ARG A 438 37.53 9.83 -3.97
C ARG A 438 37.94 9.60 -2.51
N GLY A 439 38.82 8.63 -2.27
CA GLY A 439 39.21 8.19 -0.92
C GLY A 439 38.50 6.91 -0.47
N ASP A 440 38.58 6.62 0.83
CA ASP A 440 38.15 5.35 1.44
C ASP A 440 36.82 5.44 2.23
N LEU A 441 36.24 6.64 2.35
CA LEU A 441 35.04 6.87 3.14
C LEU A 441 33.91 7.48 2.29
N ILE A 442 32.77 6.80 2.25
CA ILE A 442 31.53 7.27 1.63
C ILE A 442 30.76 8.11 2.66
N GLN A 443 30.59 9.39 2.36
CA GLN A 443 29.85 10.35 3.18
C GLN A 443 28.47 10.63 2.56
N ASP A 444 27.58 11.26 3.33
CA ASP A 444 26.23 11.64 2.93
C ASP A 444 26.18 12.50 1.65
N LEU A 445 27.13 13.41 1.48
CA LEU A 445 27.25 14.30 0.33
C LEU A 445 27.51 13.55 -0.99
N HIS A 446 28.01 12.32 -0.93
CA HIS A 446 28.23 11.50 -2.13
C HIS A 446 26.95 10.82 -2.63
N LEU A 447 25.86 10.83 -1.85
CA LEU A 447 24.62 10.15 -2.20
C LEU A 447 23.76 10.97 -3.19
N PRO A 448 23.14 10.32 -4.19
CA PRO A 448 22.32 10.99 -5.20
C PRO A 448 21.12 11.77 -4.65
N CYS A 449 20.58 11.34 -3.50
CA CYS A 449 19.49 12.01 -2.77
C CYS A 449 19.85 13.39 -2.23
N GLN A 450 21.14 13.67 -1.99
CA GLN A 450 21.62 14.97 -1.52
C GLN A 450 22.19 15.85 -2.66
N THR A 451 22.47 15.26 -3.83
CA THR A 451 23.12 15.93 -4.97
C THR A 451 22.18 16.19 -6.16
N SER A 452 20.85 16.18 -5.94
CA SER A 452 19.82 16.46 -6.96
C SER A 452 19.75 15.48 -8.15
N PHE A 453 20.42 14.32 -8.07
CA PHE A 453 20.38 13.26 -9.10
C PHE A 453 19.65 12.00 -8.62
N CYS A 454 18.67 12.17 -7.73
CA CYS A 454 17.87 11.08 -7.18
C CYS A 454 16.69 10.76 -8.10
N HIS A 455 16.78 9.65 -8.82
CA HIS A 455 15.67 9.17 -9.65
C HIS A 455 14.49 8.61 -8.82
N CYS A 456 14.67 8.39 -7.51
CA CYS A 456 13.59 7.95 -6.62
C CYS A 456 12.41 8.95 -6.61
N ALA A 457 12.68 10.26 -6.74
CA ALA A 457 11.63 11.29 -6.78
C ALA A 457 10.94 11.39 -8.14
N THR A 458 11.59 10.97 -9.23
CA THR A 458 11.07 11.07 -10.60
C THR A 458 10.23 9.85 -11.02
N LEU A 459 10.49 8.68 -10.43
CA LEU A 459 9.87 7.40 -10.81
C LEU A 459 8.67 7.00 -9.93
N LEU A 460 8.37 7.73 -8.87
CA LEU A 460 7.10 7.55 -8.15
C LEU A 460 5.96 8.05 -9.05
N PRO A 461 4.86 7.27 -9.24
CA PRO A 461 3.65 7.82 -9.82
C PRO A 461 3.28 9.03 -8.97
N GLN A 462 3.04 10.18 -9.60
CA GLN A 462 2.54 11.37 -8.92
C GLN A 462 1.15 11.08 -8.34
N VAL A 463 1.11 10.44 -7.18
CA VAL A 463 -0.02 10.57 -6.28
C VAL A 463 0.09 12.00 -5.78
N ALA A 464 -0.85 12.84 -6.21
CA ALA A 464 -0.97 14.22 -5.79
C ALA A 464 -1.15 14.28 -4.27
N TYR A 465 -0.04 14.28 -3.53
CA TYR A 465 -0.01 14.69 -2.15
C TYR A 465 0.15 16.21 -2.16
N GLY A 466 -0.87 16.91 -1.70
CA GLY A 466 -0.75 18.33 -1.38
C GLY A 466 0.40 18.55 -0.39
N PRO A 467 1.06 19.71 -0.43
CA PRO A 467 2.26 19.91 0.36
C PRO A 467 1.92 19.97 1.85
N ALA A 468 2.36 18.96 2.60
CA ALA A 468 2.54 19.00 4.05
C ALA A 468 4.07 19.02 4.28
N THR A 469 4.68 20.21 4.36
CA THR A 469 4.99 21.04 5.54
C THR A 469 6.43 20.84 6.04
N ALA A 470 7.15 21.96 6.07
CA ALA A 470 8.15 22.37 7.06
C ALA A 470 9.45 21.55 7.17
N GLU A 471 10.52 22.07 6.56
CA GLU A 471 11.83 22.12 7.21
C GLU A 471 12.37 23.55 7.26
N ASP A 472 13.01 23.84 8.39
CA ASP A 472 13.51 25.08 8.96
C ASP A 472 14.47 25.90 8.05
N PRO A 473 14.25 27.21 7.79
CA PRO A 473 15.09 27.99 6.88
C PRO A 473 16.41 28.51 7.48
N ARG A 474 16.89 28.03 8.64
CA ARG A 474 18.08 28.59 9.30
C ARG A 474 19.43 27.94 8.97
N ARG A 475 19.57 27.07 7.97
CA ARG A 475 20.89 26.56 7.58
C ARG A 475 21.19 26.68 6.08
N ASN A 476 22.17 27.56 5.83
CA ASN A 476 23.10 27.57 4.71
C ASN A 476 22.62 28.12 3.37
N LEU A 477 22.76 29.45 3.22
CA LEU A 477 23.06 30.10 1.95
C LEU A 477 24.54 30.49 1.93
N ALA A 478 25.36 29.70 1.20
CA ALA A 478 26.69 30.10 0.77
C ALA A 478 26.89 29.66 -0.69
N GLY A 479 26.94 30.63 -1.61
CA GLY A 479 27.29 30.48 -3.04
C GLY A 479 26.15 29.92 -3.90
N VAL A 480 25.78 30.44 -5.08
CA VAL A 480 26.46 31.24 -6.10
C VAL A 480 25.36 31.95 -6.95
N GLY A 481 25.60 33.18 -7.44
CA GLY A 481 24.65 34.01 -8.24
C GLY A 481 24.45 33.60 -9.72
N PRO A 482 23.96 34.48 -10.64
CA PRO A 482 23.82 35.95 -10.53
C PRO A 482 22.49 36.60 -11.03
N ALA A 483 22.36 37.89 -10.69
CA ALA A 483 21.67 38.99 -11.38
C ALA A 483 20.13 39.13 -11.34
N ALA A 484 19.66 40.05 -10.49
CA ALA A 484 18.85 41.22 -10.91
C ALA A 484 18.77 42.23 -9.74
N ASP A 485 19.16 43.48 -10.03
CA ASP A 485 19.13 44.63 -9.12
C ASP A 485 17.77 44.79 -8.41
N TRP A 486 17.80 44.76 -7.07
CA TRP A 486 16.80 45.42 -6.24
C TRP A 486 17.55 46.12 -5.11
N GLN A 487 17.50 47.45 -5.11
CA GLN A 487 18.01 48.28 -4.03
C GLN A 487 17.38 47.82 -2.71
N GLU A 488 18.22 47.40 -1.77
CA GLU A 488 17.87 47.29 -0.37
C GLU A 488 17.42 48.68 0.11
N VAL A 489 16.15 48.78 0.49
CA VAL A 489 15.67 49.90 1.28
C VAL A 489 15.08 49.31 2.56
N ASP A 490 15.87 49.44 3.63
CA ASP A 490 15.42 49.43 5.02
C ASP A 490 14.11 50.20 5.13
N ASP A 491 13.00 49.51 5.45
CA ASP A 491 11.78 50.08 6.06
C ASP A 491 10.68 49.01 6.17
N LEU A 492 10.96 47.94 6.93
CA LEU A 492 9.97 46.91 7.30
C LEU A 492 9.54 46.98 8.77
N GLY A 493 10.14 47.85 9.59
CA GLY A 493 9.77 48.04 10.99
C GLY A 493 8.45 48.80 11.19
N ASP A 494 8.11 49.74 10.30
CA ASP A 494 7.01 50.70 10.53
C ASP A 494 5.64 50.25 9.98
N LEU A 495 5.54 49.07 9.37
CA LEU A 495 4.29 48.62 8.72
C LEU A 495 3.24 48.04 9.68
N GLU A 496 3.61 47.65 10.89
CA GLU A 496 2.67 47.12 11.89
C GLU A 496 1.97 48.20 12.70
N ALA A 497 2.53 49.42 12.76
CA ALA A 497 1.98 50.56 13.49
C ALA A 497 0.94 51.38 12.69
N LEU A 498 0.78 51.10 11.39
CA LEU A 498 -0.12 51.84 10.52
C LEU A 498 -1.57 51.31 10.55
N PRO A 499 -2.57 52.18 10.40
CA PRO A 499 -3.97 51.76 10.23
C PRO A 499 -4.11 50.74 9.10
N GLN A 500 -4.93 49.70 9.31
CA GLN A 500 -5.04 48.55 8.40
C GLN A 500 -5.27 48.93 6.92
N ARG A 501 -5.97 50.04 6.65
CA ARG A 501 -6.21 50.58 5.30
C ARG A 501 -4.93 51.06 4.62
N GLU A 502 -4.04 51.73 5.35
CA GLU A 502 -2.84 52.36 4.82
C GLU A 502 -1.71 51.35 4.61
N ARG A 503 -1.63 50.35 5.50
CA ARG A 503 -0.79 49.15 5.32
C ARG A 503 -1.16 48.41 4.04
N LEU A 504 -2.45 48.20 3.78
CA LEU A 504 -2.93 47.54 2.57
C LEU A 504 -2.58 48.32 1.30
N LEU A 505 -2.69 49.66 1.33
CA LEU A 505 -2.31 50.54 0.22
C LEU A 505 -0.82 50.45 -0.11
N ARG A 506 0.07 50.60 0.88
CA ARG A 506 1.52 50.53 0.66
C ARG A 506 1.98 49.15 0.18
N VAL A 507 1.36 48.08 0.67
CA VAL A 507 1.68 46.72 0.18
C VAL A 507 1.16 46.50 -1.25
N MET A 508 0.00 47.05 -1.60
CA MET A 508 -0.50 47.01 -2.98
C MET A 508 0.38 47.81 -3.95
N GLU A 509 0.91 48.96 -3.53
CA GLU A 509 1.88 49.74 -4.33
C GLU A 509 3.20 49.00 -4.50
N LYS A 510 3.79 48.44 -3.43
CA LYS A 510 5.00 47.60 -3.51
C LYS A 510 4.78 46.33 -4.34
N ALA A 511 3.55 45.81 -4.37
CA ALA A 511 3.17 44.66 -5.17
C ALA A 511 2.85 45.01 -6.64
N GLY A 512 2.92 46.27 -7.05
CA GLY A 512 2.55 46.71 -8.41
C GLY A 512 1.08 46.46 -8.72
N TRP A 513 0.21 46.60 -7.73
CA TRP A 513 -1.25 46.36 -7.81
C TRP A 513 -1.68 44.92 -8.15
N VAL A 514 -0.77 43.95 -8.01
CA VAL A 514 -1.07 42.52 -8.18
C VAL A 514 -1.47 41.88 -6.85
N GLN A 515 -2.76 41.51 -6.71
CA GLN A 515 -3.32 40.95 -5.46
C GLN A 515 -2.61 39.69 -4.96
N ALA A 516 -2.19 38.79 -5.86
CA ALA A 516 -1.48 37.57 -5.48
C ALA A 516 -0.08 37.86 -4.90
N LYS A 517 0.56 38.95 -5.33
CA LYS A 517 1.86 39.39 -4.82
C LYS A 517 1.70 40.10 -3.49
N ALA A 518 0.67 40.94 -3.35
CA ALA A 518 0.29 41.57 -2.08
C ALA A 518 -0.11 40.55 -0.99
N ALA A 519 -0.81 39.47 -1.39
CA ALA A 519 -1.18 38.36 -0.52
C ALA A 519 0.04 37.68 0.14
N ARG A 520 1.09 37.45 -0.65
CA ARG A 520 2.36 36.88 -0.14
C ARG A 520 3.07 37.82 0.83
N LEU A 521 3.04 39.13 0.57
CA LEU A 521 3.65 40.14 1.44
C LEU A 521 2.89 40.34 2.76
N LEU A 522 1.58 40.07 2.77
CA LEU A 522 0.73 40.18 3.96
C LEU A 522 0.53 38.85 4.70
N GLY A 523 1.01 37.72 4.16
CA GLY A 523 0.79 36.39 4.75
C GLY A 523 -0.68 35.94 4.75
N ILE A 524 -1.52 36.50 3.87
CA ILE A 524 -2.95 36.16 3.75
C ILE A 524 -3.28 35.65 2.35
N THR A 525 -4.47 35.10 2.15
CA THR A 525 -4.89 34.59 0.83
C THR A 525 -5.26 35.74 -0.14
N PRO A 526 -5.10 35.55 -1.46
CA PRO A 526 -5.53 36.55 -2.46
C PRO A 526 -7.02 36.93 -2.35
N ARG A 527 -7.86 35.98 -1.93
CA ARG A 527 -9.29 36.20 -1.69
C ARG A 527 -9.55 37.13 -0.50
N GLN A 528 -8.73 37.02 0.56
CA GLN A 528 -8.78 37.93 1.72
C GLN A 528 -8.29 39.33 1.37
N VAL A 529 -7.25 39.46 0.52
CA VAL A 529 -6.82 40.75 -0.04
C VAL A 529 -7.96 41.41 -0.83
N GLY A 530 -8.63 40.65 -1.71
CA GLY A 530 -9.78 41.15 -2.48
C GLY A 530 -10.94 41.59 -1.59
N TYR A 531 -11.21 40.87 -0.50
CA TYR A 531 -12.21 41.27 0.50
C TYR A 531 -11.81 42.55 1.24
N ALA A 532 -10.55 42.66 1.67
CA ALA A 532 -10.04 43.84 2.36
C ALA A 532 -10.06 45.10 1.47
N LEU A 533 -9.72 44.98 0.19
CA LEU A 533 -9.82 46.09 -0.77
C LEU A 533 -11.25 46.62 -0.92
N ARG A 534 -12.25 45.72 -0.95
CA ARG A 534 -13.67 46.10 -0.97
C ARG A 534 -14.12 46.73 0.36
N LYS A 535 -13.68 46.15 1.48
CA LYS A 535 -14.02 46.64 2.83
C LYS A 535 -13.51 48.06 3.08
N TYR A 536 -12.33 48.41 2.55
CA TYR A 536 -11.72 49.73 2.73
C TYR A 536 -11.89 50.69 1.53
N ASN A 537 -12.71 50.29 0.56
CA ASN A 537 -13.04 51.03 -0.65
C ASN A 537 -11.78 51.54 -1.40
N ILE A 538 -10.86 50.62 -1.70
CA ILE A 538 -9.60 50.90 -2.40
C ILE A 538 -9.70 50.36 -3.82
N GLU A 539 -9.70 51.26 -4.81
CA GLU A 539 -9.75 50.89 -6.22
C GLU A 539 -8.41 50.38 -6.72
N ILE A 540 -8.44 49.31 -7.53
CA ILE A 540 -7.23 48.70 -8.09
C ILE A 540 -6.77 49.55 -9.27
N LYS A 541 -5.60 50.19 -9.17
CA LYS A 541 -4.97 50.83 -10.32
C LYS A 541 -4.40 49.76 -11.24
N ARG A 542 -4.83 49.71 -12.49
CA ARG A 542 -4.15 48.93 -13.53
C ARG A 542 -2.99 49.79 -14.05
N LEU A 543 -1.77 49.42 -13.70
CA LEU A 543 -0.54 49.95 -14.29
C LEU A 543 -0.19 49.18 -15.56
#